data_AF-A0A9E5KF50-F1
#
_entry.id   AF-A0A9E5KF50-F1
#
_cell.length_a   1.000
_cell.length_b   1.000
_cell.length_c   1.000
_cell.angle_alpha   90.00
_cell.angle_beta   90.00
_cell.angle_gamma   90.00
#
_symmetry.space_group_name_H-M   'P 1'
#
loop_
_entity.id
_entity.type
_entity.pdbx_description
1 polymer ?
#
loop_
_entity_poly.entity_id
_entity_poly.type
_entity_poly.pdbx_seq_one_letter_code
_entity_poly.pdbx_strand_id
1 'polypeptide(L)'
;MEFPVLKPIDFSTFLNQIGIIKDLLAKAVPRATDPDQREMLQSFLSQIHENEAEFSRTAEHDINEIITKYDLSVAETKTLLNQNTQLMEETKQLGQKIDEAVVKIKAKAADKAKQPKAPAIRPRGVARKTNGVSAPLDSGKALRNYLLGLRNPADEALDGPHTTGNIWDNWKPGDSSGKPNT
;
A
#
# COMPACT_ATOMS: atom_id res chain seq x y z
N MET A 1 -19.05 13.61 3.02
CA MET A 1 -19.89 12.41 3.19
C MET A 1 -20.38 12.42 4.62
N GLU A 2 -21.70 12.44 4.83
CA GLU A 2 -22.31 12.40 6.16
C GLU A 2 -22.73 10.96 6.47
N PHE A 3 -22.34 10.46 7.64
CA PHE A 3 -22.70 9.13 8.11
C PHE A 3 -23.90 9.24 9.04
N PRO A 4 -24.95 8.42 8.87
CA PRO A 4 -26.12 8.46 9.76
C PRO A 4 -25.75 8.10 11.20
N VAL A 5 -26.40 8.77 12.16
CA VAL A 5 -26.22 8.47 13.59
C VAL A 5 -27.21 7.39 14.00
N LEU A 6 -26.72 6.23 14.43
CA LEU A 6 -27.56 5.20 15.02
C LEU A 6 -27.98 5.66 16.42
N LYS A 7 -29.29 5.64 16.68
CA LYS A 7 -29.83 5.94 18.01
C LYS A 7 -30.05 4.64 18.78
N PRO A 8 -29.90 4.66 20.12
CA PRO A 8 -30.31 3.54 20.95
C PRO A 8 -31.79 3.23 20.71
N ILE A 9 -32.13 1.93 20.60
CA ILE A 9 -33.51 1.48 20.49
C ILE A 9 -34.06 1.34 21.91
N ASP A 10 -35.18 1.99 22.19
CA ASP A 10 -35.90 1.81 23.44
C ASP A 10 -36.90 0.66 23.32
N PHE A 11 -36.69 -0.39 24.12
CA PHE A 11 -37.56 -1.56 24.17
C PHE A 11 -38.69 -1.45 25.19
N SER A 12 -38.76 -0.38 25.98
CA SER A 12 -39.72 -0.21 27.08
C SER A 12 -41.18 -0.40 26.62
N THR A 13 -41.53 0.13 25.45
CA THR A 13 -42.88 0.03 24.90
C THR A 13 -43.24 -1.41 24.53
N PHE A 14 -42.30 -2.14 23.93
CA PHE A 14 -42.47 -3.54 23.57
C PHE A 14 -42.60 -4.43 24.81
N LEU A 15 -41.70 -4.25 25.79
CA LEU A 15 -41.73 -4.99 27.05
C LEU A 15 -43.02 -4.73 27.84
N ASN A 16 -43.53 -3.49 27.82
CA ASN A 16 -44.82 -3.16 28.42
C ASN A 16 -45.98 -3.92 27.75
N GLN A 17 -45.98 -4.07 26.42
CA GLN A 17 -47.00 -4.87 25.73
C GLN A 17 -46.92 -6.35 26.09
N ILE A 18 -45.71 -6.91 26.23
CA ILE A 18 -45.51 -8.28 26.74
C ILE A 18 -46.07 -8.39 28.17
N GLY A 19 -45.83 -7.40 29.03
CA GLY A 19 -46.39 -7.31 30.37
C GLY A 19 -47.92 -7.44 30.37
N ILE A 20 -48.59 -6.69 29.50
CA ILE A 20 -50.06 -6.74 29.35
C ILE A 20 -50.52 -8.15 28.94
N ILE A 21 -49.83 -8.79 27.99
CA ILE A 21 -50.16 -10.15 27.53
C ILE A 21 -50.00 -11.18 28.65
N LYS A 22 -48.88 -11.12 29.41
CA LYS A 22 -48.64 -11.99 30.57
C LYS A 22 -49.76 -11.86 31.60
N ASP A 23 -50.16 -10.63 31.91
CA ASP A 23 -51.23 -10.36 32.86
C ASP A 23 -52.59 -10.91 32.39
N LEU A 24 -52.89 -10.80 31.10
CA LEU A 24 -54.11 -11.36 30.51
C LEU A 24 -54.10 -12.90 30.57
N LEU A 25 -52.99 -13.53 30.23
CA LEU A 25 -52.82 -14.98 30.30
C LEU A 25 -52.91 -15.50 31.75
N ALA A 26 -52.23 -14.85 32.69
CA ALA A 26 -52.29 -15.19 34.11
C ALA A 26 -53.72 -15.11 34.68
N LYS A 27 -54.54 -14.18 34.18
CA LYS A 27 -55.97 -14.08 34.52
C LYS A 27 -56.84 -15.12 33.80
N ALA A 28 -56.44 -15.58 32.62
CA ALA A 28 -57.18 -16.56 31.81
C ALA A 28 -56.96 -18.00 32.31
N VAL A 29 -55.76 -18.36 32.74
CA VAL A 29 -55.40 -19.69 33.29
C VAL A 29 -56.40 -20.20 34.35
N PRO A 30 -56.72 -19.46 35.44
CA PRO A 30 -57.66 -19.95 36.44
C PRO A 30 -59.13 -19.97 35.96
N ARG A 31 -59.44 -19.27 34.86
CA ARG A 31 -60.80 -19.24 34.26
C ARG A 31 -61.02 -20.36 33.25
N ALA A 32 -59.96 -21.01 32.76
CA ALA A 32 -60.06 -22.17 31.90
C ALA A 32 -60.63 -23.35 32.70
N THR A 33 -61.81 -23.85 32.30
CA THR A 33 -62.47 -25.01 32.91
C THR A 33 -61.91 -26.33 32.39
N ASP A 34 -61.39 -26.33 31.17
CA ASP A 34 -60.75 -27.48 30.54
C ASP A 34 -59.29 -27.63 31.04
N PRO A 35 -58.92 -28.77 31.64
CA PRO A 35 -57.56 -29.05 32.09
C PRO A 35 -56.50 -28.89 30.98
N ASP A 36 -56.78 -29.35 29.76
CA ASP A 36 -55.81 -29.33 28.66
C ASP A 36 -55.55 -27.89 28.20
N GLN A 37 -56.59 -27.06 28.15
CA GLN A 37 -56.45 -25.63 27.86
C GLN A 37 -55.70 -24.90 28.96
N ARG A 38 -55.91 -25.27 30.22
CA ARG A 38 -55.21 -24.68 31.36
C ARG A 38 -53.71 -24.98 31.29
N GLU A 39 -53.34 -26.22 31.01
CA GLU A 39 -51.94 -26.63 30.84
C GLU A 39 -51.29 -25.91 29.65
N MET A 40 -51.99 -25.82 28.52
CA MET A 40 -51.53 -25.08 27.34
C MET A 40 -51.26 -23.60 27.65
N LEU A 41 -52.20 -22.93 28.33
CA LEU A 41 -52.05 -21.52 28.72
C LEU A 41 -50.90 -21.31 29.73
N GLN A 42 -50.71 -22.25 30.66
CA GLN A 42 -49.58 -22.23 31.58
C GLN A 42 -48.25 -22.41 30.87
N SER A 43 -48.16 -23.38 29.96
CA SER A 43 -46.96 -23.60 29.14
C SER A 43 -46.61 -22.37 28.32
N PHE A 44 -47.61 -21.74 27.68
CA PHE A 44 -47.41 -20.53 26.90
C PHE A 44 -46.95 -19.35 27.76
N LEU A 45 -47.51 -19.18 28.96
CA LEU A 45 -47.07 -18.15 29.90
C LEU A 45 -45.61 -18.35 30.34
N SER A 46 -45.20 -19.60 30.59
CA SER A 46 -43.80 -19.93 30.91
C SER A 46 -42.86 -19.62 29.74
N GLN A 47 -43.22 -19.99 28.52
CA GLN A 47 -42.42 -19.67 27.33
C GLN A 47 -42.26 -18.15 27.13
N ILE A 48 -43.29 -17.35 27.40
CA ILE A 48 -43.18 -15.90 27.34
C ILE A 48 -42.18 -15.38 28.37
N HIS A 49 -42.16 -15.92 29.59
CA HIS A 49 -41.19 -15.52 30.62
C HIS A 49 -39.75 -15.88 30.21
N GLU A 50 -39.55 -17.07 29.66
CA GLU A 50 -38.23 -17.51 29.17
C GLU A 50 -37.73 -16.62 28.03
N ASN A 51 -38.58 -16.37 27.03
CA ASN A 51 -38.23 -15.54 25.88
C ASN A 51 -37.99 -14.07 26.27
N GLU A 52 -38.76 -13.52 27.20
CA GLU A 52 -38.56 -12.16 27.70
C GLU A 52 -37.25 -12.04 28.48
N ALA A 53 -36.91 -13.04 29.29
CA ALA A 53 -35.65 -13.07 30.03
C ALA A 53 -34.45 -13.20 29.09
N GLU A 54 -34.54 -14.05 28.06
CA GLU A 54 -33.52 -14.17 27.03
C GLU A 54 -33.37 -12.86 26.25
N PHE A 55 -34.48 -12.29 25.77
CA PHE A 55 -34.48 -11.01 25.05
C PHE A 55 -33.85 -9.89 25.88
N SER A 56 -34.23 -9.76 27.15
CA SER A 56 -33.69 -8.71 28.03
C SER A 56 -32.19 -8.88 28.28
N ARG A 57 -31.67 -10.11 28.18
CA ARG A 57 -30.24 -10.41 28.34
C ARG A 57 -29.44 -10.14 27.07
N THR A 58 -29.97 -10.46 25.90
CA THR A 58 -29.20 -10.42 24.63
C THR A 58 -29.43 -9.16 23.82
N ALA A 59 -30.66 -8.63 23.79
CA ALA A 59 -31.03 -7.57 22.86
C ALA A 59 -30.22 -6.28 23.05
N GLU A 60 -29.99 -5.88 24.31
CA GLU A 60 -29.19 -4.68 24.60
C GLU A 60 -27.71 -4.89 24.23
N HIS A 61 -27.18 -6.09 24.49
CA HIS A 61 -25.80 -6.43 24.13
C HIS A 61 -25.58 -6.43 22.62
N ASP A 62 -26.44 -7.12 21.87
CA ASP A 62 -26.32 -7.26 20.42
C ASP A 62 -26.47 -5.91 19.71
N ILE A 63 -27.39 -5.06 20.16
CA ILE A 63 -27.53 -3.70 19.63
C ILE A 63 -26.29 -2.86 19.91
N ASN A 64 -25.77 -2.89 21.14
CA ASN A 64 -24.57 -2.14 21.48
C ASN A 64 -23.35 -2.62 20.70
N GLU A 65 -23.24 -3.93 20.44
CA GLU A 65 -22.20 -4.49 19.59
C GLU A 65 -22.30 -3.97 18.14
N ILE A 66 -23.51 -3.95 17.58
CA ILE A 66 -23.76 -3.42 16.23
C ILE A 66 -23.42 -1.93 16.15
N ILE A 67 -23.87 -1.13 17.12
CA ILE A 67 -23.56 0.30 17.19
C ILE A 67 -22.04 0.52 17.26
N THR A 68 -21.35 -0.23 18.11
CA THR A 68 -19.89 -0.13 18.25
C THR A 68 -19.16 -0.50 16.95
N LYS A 69 -19.58 -1.58 16.28
CA LYS A 69 -19.02 -1.99 14.97
C LYS A 69 -19.26 -0.93 13.90
N TYR A 70 -20.44 -0.31 13.91
CA TYR A 70 -20.77 0.78 13.00
C TYR A 70 -19.86 1.99 13.23
N ASP A 71 -19.70 2.41 14.48
CA ASP A 71 -18.85 3.56 14.84
C ASP A 71 -17.38 3.33 14.46
N LEU A 72 -16.87 2.11 14.66
CA LEU A 72 -15.53 1.71 14.21
C LEU A 72 -15.41 1.82 12.69
N SER A 73 -16.38 1.28 11.94
CA SER A 73 -16.37 1.35 10.47
C SER A 73 -16.44 2.78 9.95
N VAL A 74 -17.21 3.65 10.61
CA VAL A 74 -17.27 5.08 10.28
C VAL A 74 -15.93 5.76 10.53
N ALA A 75 -15.27 5.47 11.65
CA ALA A 75 -13.95 6.01 11.98
C ALA A 75 -12.87 5.57 10.97
N GLU A 76 -12.85 4.29 10.61
CA GLU A 76 -11.96 3.76 9.57
C GLU A 76 -12.19 4.44 8.23
N THR A 77 -13.46 4.56 7.80
CA THR A 77 -13.81 5.18 6.53
C THR A 77 -13.39 6.66 6.48
N LYS A 78 -13.57 7.40 7.57
CA LYS A 78 -13.10 8.79 7.67
C LYS A 78 -11.57 8.88 7.58
N THR A 79 -10.87 7.96 8.21
CA THR A 79 -9.40 7.89 8.17
C THR A 79 -8.90 7.62 6.76
N LEU A 80 -9.50 6.64 6.07
CA LEU A 80 -9.18 6.31 4.68
C LEU A 80 -9.49 7.46 3.73
N LEU A 81 -10.62 8.17 3.94
CA LEU A 81 -10.96 9.34 3.15
C LEU A 81 -9.89 10.43 3.29
N ASN A 82 -9.46 10.73 4.52
CA ASN A 82 -8.40 11.70 4.78
C ASN A 82 -7.08 11.30 4.10
N GLN A 83 -6.67 10.03 4.23
CA GLN A 83 -5.47 9.51 3.55
C GLN A 83 -5.57 9.63 2.03
N ASN A 84 -6.74 9.31 1.46
CA ASN A 84 -6.98 9.44 0.02
C ASN A 84 -6.86 10.90 -0.43
N THR A 85 -7.43 11.84 0.33
CA THR A 85 -7.30 13.27 0.00
C THR A 85 -5.84 13.76 0.06
N GLN A 86 -5.05 13.27 1.01
CA GLN A 86 -3.62 13.58 1.10
C GLN A 86 -2.86 13.01 -0.11
N LEU A 87 -3.09 11.74 -0.44
CA LEU A 87 -2.46 11.08 -1.60
C LEU A 87 -2.83 11.76 -2.92
N MET A 88 -4.08 12.21 -3.08
CA MET A 88 -4.49 12.99 -4.26
C MET A 88 -3.70 14.28 -4.38
N GLU A 89 -3.51 15.01 -3.28
CA GLU A 89 -2.75 16.26 -3.28
C GLU A 89 -1.27 16.01 -3.55
N GLU A 90 -0.66 14.98 -2.95
CA GLU A 90 0.71 14.56 -3.24
C GLU A 90 0.89 14.20 -4.72
N THR A 91 -0.05 13.44 -5.28
CA THR A 91 -0.03 13.04 -6.70
C THR A 91 -0.09 14.26 -7.61
N LYS A 92 -0.94 15.24 -7.28
CA LYS A 92 -1.06 16.51 -8.02
C LYS A 92 0.24 17.31 -7.98
N GLN A 93 0.87 17.42 -6.79
CA GLN A 93 2.16 18.09 -6.65
C GLN A 93 3.27 17.38 -7.42
N LEU A 94 3.26 16.04 -7.43
CA LEU A 94 4.22 15.24 -8.20
C LEU A 94 4.08 15.51 -9.70
N GLY A 95 2.83 15.57 -10.21
CA GLY A 95 2.52 15.94 -11.58
C GLY A 95 3.09 17.32 -11.96
N GLN A 96 2.88 18.32 -11.11
CA GLN A 96 3.45 19.66 -11.32
C GLN A 96 4.99 19.65 -11.38
N LYS A 97 5.65 18.90 -10.49
CA LYS A 97 7.12 18.76 -10.51
C LYS A 97 7.62 18.09 -11.79
N ILE A 98 6.89 17.08 -12.29
CA ILE A 98 7.22 16.41 -13.56
C ILE A 98 7.07 17.39 -14.72
N ASP A 99 5.97 18.14 -14.79
CA ASP A 99 5.76 19.13 -15.85
C ASP A 99 6.86 20.21 -15.86
N GLU A 100 7.24 20.72 -14.69
CA GLU A 100 8.37 21.65 -14.56
C GLU A 100 9.69 21.03 -15.02
N ALA A 101 9.96 19.77 -14.67
CA ALA A 101 11.15 19.06 -15.10
C ALA A 101 11.17 18.88 -16.63
N VAL A 102 10.03 18.54 -17.24
CA VAL A 102 9.89 18.41 -18.69
C VAL A 102 10.16 19.74 -19.38
N VAL A 103 9.63 20.86 -18.88
CA VAL A 103 9.90 22.20 -19.42
C VAL A 103 11.39 22.52 -19.33
N LYS A 104 12.04 22.28 -18.18
CA LYS A 104 13.48 22.49 -18.00
C LYS A 104 14.32 21.62 -18.95
N ILE A 105 13.95 20.36 -19.16
CA ILE A 105 14.64 19.45 -20.08
C ILE A 105 14.50 19.95 -21.52
N LYS A 106 13.28 20.32 -21.95
CA LYS A 106 13.03 20.87 -23.30
C LYS A 106 13.80 22.16 -23.54
N ALA A 107 13.83 23.07 -22.55
CA ALA A 107 14.61 24.30 -22.63
C ALA A 107 16.12 24.01 -22.77
N LYS A 108 16.68 23.12 -21.93
CA LYS A 108 18.09 22.69 -22.04
C LYS A 108 18.41 22.04 -23.39
N ALA A 109 17.49 21.25 -23.95
CA ALA A 109 17.66 20.64 -25.26
C ALA A 109 17.65 21.70 -26.39
N ALA A 110 16.77 22.70 -26.30
CA ALA A 110 16.74 23.82 -27.24
C ALA A 110 18.03 24.68 -27.17
N ASP A 111 18.56 24.92 -25.97
CA ASP A 111 19.81 25.66 -25.82
C ASP A 111 21.02 24.88 -26.34
N LYS A 112 21.07 23.56 -26.14
CA LYS A 112 22.08 22.70 -26.77
C LYS A 112 21.98 22.70 -28.30
N ALA A 113 20.77 22.80 -28.87
CA ALA A 113 20.58 22.88 -30.32
C ALA A 113 21.02 24.24 -30.91
N LYS A 114 21.06 25.31 -30.10
CA LYS A 114 21.57 26.64 -30.49
C LYS A 114 23.09 26.76 -30.38
N GLN A 115 23.77 25.83 -29.70
CA GLN A 115 25.22 25.83 -29.69
C GLN A 115 25.76 25.55 -31.09
N PRO A 116 26.78 26.30 -31.56
CA PRO A 116 27.36 26.07 -32.87
C PRO A 116 27.82 24.62 -32.95
N LYS A 117 27.43 23.91 -34.02
CA LYS A 117 27.90 22.54 -34.30
C LYS A 117 29.41 22.55 -34.14
N ALA A 118 29.92 21.71 -33.23
CA ALA A 118 31.35 21.53 -33.07
C ALA A 118 31.95 21.33 -34.46
N PRO A 119 33.03 22.05 -34.81
CA PRO A 119 33.63 21.95 -36.13
C PRO A 119 33.88 20.47 -36.40
N ALA A 120 33.41 19.99 -37.55
CA ALA A 120 33.62 18.61 -37.95
C ALA A 120 35.11 18.31 -37.77
N ILE A 121 35.43 17.38 -36.86
CA ILE A 121 36.79 16.92 -36.65
C ILE A 121 37.17 16.28 -37.97
N ARG A 122 37.83 17.06 -38.85
CA ARG A 122 38.45 16.52 -40.05
C ARG A 122 39.42 15.45 -39.54
N PRO A 123 39.37 14.20 -40.03
CA PRO A 123 40.41 13.25 -39.72
C PRO A 123 41.74 13.93 -40.07
N ARG A 124 42.60 14.13 -39.07
CA ARG A 124 43.94 14.67 -39.29
C ARG A 124 44.59 13.77 -40.33
N GLY A 125 45.03 14.38 -41.43
CA GLY A 125 45.61 13.66 -42.55
C GLY A 125 46.63 12.64 -42.07
N VAL A 126 46.52 11.42 -42.59
CA VAL A 126 47.41 10.30 -42.30
C VAL A 126 48.85 10.81 -42.41
N ALA A 127 49.59 10.76 -41.31
CA ALA A 127 51.00 11.11 -41.32
C ALA A 127 51.72 10.21 -42.34
N ARG A 128 52.42 10.84 -43.28
CA ARG A 128 53.24 10.15 -44.29
C ARG A 128 54.18 9.17 -43.60
N LYS A 129 54.27 7.96 -44.15
CA LYS A 129 55.23 6.89 -43.79
C LYS A 129 56.62 7.47 -43.54
N THR A 130 57.03 7.54 -42.28
CA THR A 130 58.45 7.59 -41.91
C THR A 130 58.90 6.16 -41.66
N ASN A 131 60.04 5.81 -42.27
CA ASN A 131 60.60 4.47 -42.28
C ASN A 131 60.70 3.86 -40.89
N GLY A 132 60.35 2.57 -40.82
CA GLY A 132 60.28 1.81 -39.60
C GLY A 132 61.61 1.79 -38.83
N VAL A 133 61.52 2.22 -37.59
CA VAL A 133 62.21 1.58 -36.47
C VAL A 133 61.13 1.41 -35.41
N SER A 134 60.71 0.17 -35.18
CA SER A 134 59.84 -0.15 -34.05
C SER A 134 60.64 0.12 -32.79
N ALA A 135 60.46 1.29 -32.17
CA ALA A 135 60.82 1.44 -30.78
C ALA A 135 59.94 0.44 -30.01
N PRO A 136 60.52 -0.53 -29.28
CA PRO A 136 59.71 -1.38 -28.42
C PRO A 136 59.05 -0.42 -27.41
N LEU A 137 57.72 -0.39 -27.40
CA LEU A 137 56.96 0.33 -26.39
C LEU A 137 57.41 -0.24 -25.04
N ASP A 138 58.16 0.58 -24.29
CA ASP A 138 58.63 0.20 -22.97
C ASP A 138 57.43 -0.28 -22.16
N SER A 139 57.54 -1.52 -21.69
CA SER A 139 56.42 -2.32 -21.22
C SER A 139 55.53 -1.52 -20.27
N GLY A 140 54.20 -1.68 -20.41
CA GLY A 140 53.17 -1.06 -19.58
C GLY A 140 53.32 -1.25 -18.06
N LYS A 141 54.40 -1.88 -17.58
CA LYS A 141 54.89 -1.86 -16.20
C LYS A 141 55.08 -0.45 -15.64
N ALA A 142 55.59 0.52 -16.41
CA ALA A 142 55.79 1.88 -15.89
C ALA A 142 54.46 2.57 -15.58
N LEU A 143 53.48 2.45 -16.49
CA LEU A 143 52.13 2.97 -16.31
C LEU A 143 51.37 2.19 -15.21
N ARG A 144 51.53 0.86 -15.17
CA ARG A 144 50.93 0.00 -14.13
C ARG A 144 51.47 0.33 -12.74
N ASN A 145 52.78 0.53 -12.58
CA ASN A 145 53.38 0.86 -11.29
C ASN A 145 52.95 2.26 -10.80
N TYR A 146 52.80 3.22 -11.71
CA TYR A 146 52.27 4.54 -11.38
C TYR A 146 50.80 4.46 -10.90
N LEU A 147 49.98 3.66 -11.57
CA LEU A 147 48.58 3.45 -11.20
C LEU A 147 48.42 2.63 -9.90
N LEU A 148 49.31 1.65 -9.66
CA LEU A 148 49.34 0.89 -8.40
C LEU A 148 49.81 1.76 -7.22
N GLY A 149 50.74 2.69 -7.43
CA GLY A 149 51.16 3.65 -6.39
C GLY A 149 50.09 4.67 -6.01
N LEU A 150 49.06 4.84 -6.84
CA LEU A 150 47.89 5.69 -6.58
C LEU A 150 46.70 4.93 -5.98
N ARG A 151 46.80 3.60 -5.83
CA ARG A 151 45.71 2.76 -5.31
C ARG A 151 45.72 2.79 -3.78
N ASN A 152 44.56 3.09 -3.19
CA ASN A 152 44.37 3.06 -1.75
C ASN A 152 44.35 1.58 -1.28
N PRO A 153 45.11 1.16 -0.25
CA PRO A 153 45.27 -0.24 0.13
C PRO A 153 44.00 -0.92 0.68
N ALA A 154 42.88 -0.20 0.79
CA ALA A 154 41.59 -0.75 1.20
C ALA A 154 40.79 -1.41 0.05
N ASP A 155 41.19 -1.23 -1.21
CA ASP A 155 40.43 -1.68 -2.39
C ASP A 155 40.96 -2.97 -3.04
N GLU A 156 41.59 -3.88 -2.29
CA GLU A 156 42.14 -5.15 -2.82
C GLU A 156 41.08 -6.18 -3.27
N ALA A 157 39.79 -5.90 -3.17
CA ALA A 157 38.74 -6.89 -3.43
C ALA A 157 38.11 -6.88 -4.85
N LEU A 158 38.70 -6.21 -5.84
CA LEU A 158 38.12 -6.12 -7.18
C LEU A 158 39.13 -6.39 -8.29
N ASP A 159 39.77 -7.56 -8.24
CA ASP A 159 40.32 -8.17 -9.46
C ASP A 159 39.18 -8.90 -10.19
N GLY A 160 38.39 -8.11 -10.92
CA GLY A 160 37.45 -8.62 -11.93
C GLY A 160 38.18 -8.88 -13.25
N PRO A 161 37.72 -9.86 -14.06
CA PRO A 161 38.46 -10.32 -15.23
C PRO A 161 38.58 -9.23 -16.30
N HIS A 162 39.79 -9.10 -16.86
CA HIS A 162 40.09 -8.23 -17.99
C HIS A 162 39.26 -8.64 -19.23
N THR A 163 38.40 -7.75 -19.72
CA THR A 163 37.77 -7.89 -21.03
C THR A 163 38.38 -6.90 -22.02
N THR A 164 39.28 -7.40 -22.87
CA THR A 164 39.65 -6.77 -24.14
C THR A 164 38.47 -6.95 -25.11
N GLY A 165 37.66 -5.92 -25.33
CA GLY A 165 36.52 -6.00 -26.25
C GLY A 165 35.51 -4.88 -26.04
N ASN A 166 34.75 -4.55 -27.08
CA ASN A 166 33.84 -3.42 -27.16
C ASN A 166 32.81 -3.47 -26.01
N ILE A 167 32.64 -2.38 -25.26
CA ILE A 167 31.75 -2.27 -24.08
C ILE A 167 30.28 -2.61 -24.36
N TRP A 168 29.87 -2.58 -25.62
CA TRP A 168 28.53 -2.94 -26.07
C TRP A 168 28.26 -4.46 -26.07
N ASP A 169 29.30 -5.30 -26.16
CA ASP A 169 29.13 -6.76 -26.20
C ASP A 169 28.83 -7.37 -24.81
N ASN A 170 29.11 -6.62 -23.74
CA ASN A 170 28.94 -7.07 -22.35
C ASN A 170 27.66 -6.57 -21.68
N TRP A 171 26.80 -5.83 -22.40
CA TRP A 171 25.56 -5.32 -21.81
C TRP A 171 24.43 -6.34 -21.97
N LYS A 172 24.17 -7.15 -20.93
CA LYS A 172 22.90 -7.88 -20.81
C LYS A 172 21.92 -7.05 -19.99
N PRO A 173 20.72 -6.71 -20.52
CA PRO A 173 19.72 -6.01 -19.74
C PRO A 173 18.96 -7.01 -18.85
N GLY A 174 19.11 -6.84 -17.54
CA GLY A 174 18.21 -7.40 -16.52
C GLY A 174 18.37 -8.89 -16.22
N ASP A 175 18.97 -9.20 -15.07
CA ASP A 175 18.41 -10.26 -14.24
C ASP A 175 18.58 -9.89 -12.77
N SER A 176 17.54 -9.25 -12.26
CA SER A 176 17.23 -9.14 -10.84
C SER A 176 16.75 -10.51 -10.36
N SER A 177 17.67 -11.36 -9.89
CA SER A 177 17.30 -12.45 -8.98
C SER A 177 18.44 -12.72 -8.00
N GLY A 178 18.18 -12.38 -6.74
CA GLY A 178 19.06 -12.72 -5.64
C GLY A 178 19.08 -14.24 -5.41
N LYS A 179 20.29 -14.79 -5.27
CA LYS A 179 20.74 -15.66 -4.18
C LYS A 179 22.22 -16.06 -4.41
N PRO A 180 23.06 -16.14 -3.37
CA PRO A 180 24.37 -16.77 -3.49
C PRO A 180 24.26 -18.28 -3.58
N ASN A 181 25.15 -18.86 -4.38
CA ASN A 181 25.29 -20.26 -4.74
C ASN A 181 25.47 -21.22 -3.55
N THR A 182 24.97 -22.44 -3.70
CA THR A 182 25.60 -23.67 -3.17
C THR A 182 26.76 -24.08 -4.04
#